data_AF-A0A6S6SSM8-F1
#
_entry.id   AF-A0A6S6SSM8-F1
#
_cell.length_a   1.000
_cell.length_b   1.000
_cell.length_c   1.000
_cell.angle_alpha   90.00
_cell.angle_beta   90.00
_cell.angle_gamma   90.00
#
_symmetry.space_group_name_H-M   'P 1'
#
loop_
_entity.id
_entity.type
_entity.pdbx_description
1 polymer ?
#
loop_
_entity_poly.entity_id
_entity_poly.type
_entity_poly.pdbx_seq_one_letter_code
_entity_poly.pdbx_strand_id
1 'polypeptide(L)'
;MEFNYNDGGRSKYFKGHAGDCVVRALTILLNEDYKAIYNFSHNRIGHTPRNGLEKVQDIYLAKGLVYEEISGCADDYYLDEVSFDFIVQYRDHVHAVIKNVINDTHQKSDFYQAEGFWVKKADYEELLKVIYPNEYYEDDKVDDYSLI
;
A
#
# COMPACT_ATOMS: atom_id res chain seq x y z
N MET A 1 -8.39 10.34 -7.24
CA MET A 1 -8.90 9.24 -6.39
C MET A 1 -10.07 9.66 -5.51
N GLU A 2 -11.10 8.82 -5.44
CA GLU A 2 -12.22 8.94 -4.50
C GLU A 2 -11.83 8.46 -3.09
N PHE A 3 -12.58 8.87 -2.06
CA PHE A 3 -12.38 8.43 -0.68
C PHE A 3 -13.58 7.61 -0.19
N ASN A 4 -13.30 6.44 0.39
CA ASN A 4 -14.25 5.57 1.06
C ASN A 4 -13.86 5.39 2.53
N TYR A 5 -14.77 5.74 3.44
CA TYR A 5 -14.57 5.43 4.86
C TYR A 5 -14.64 3.93 5.06
N ASN A 6 -13.50 3.30 5.35
CA ASN A 6 -13.39 1.85 5.49
C ASN A 6 -12.48 1.50 6.67
N ASP A 7 -13.07 0.90 7.70
CA ASP A 7 -12.35 0.49 8.91
C ASP A 7 -11.80 -0.95 8.81
N GLY A 8 -11.84 -1.56 7.63
CA GLY A 8 -11.44 -2.95 7.39
C GLY A 8 -12.30 -3.97 8.15
N GLY A 9 -13.47 -3.60 8.66
CA GLY A 9 -14.30 -4.48 9.49
C GLY A 9 -13.90 -4.52 10.97
N ARG A 10 -13.00 -3.63 11.41
CA ARG A 10 -12.59 -3.50 12.80
C ARG A 10 -13.75 -3.36 13.77
N SER A 11 -14.76 -2.57 13.41
CA SER A 11 -15.97 -2.29 14.22
C SER A 11 -16.77 -3.55 14.59
N LYS A 12 -16.61 -4.65 13.86
CA LYS A 12 -17.19 -5.96 14.21
C LYS A 12 -16.60 -6.55 15.50
N TYR A 13 -15.37 -6.17 15.84
CA TYR A 13 -14.60 -6.77 16.92
C TYR A 13 -14.26 -5.79 18.05
N PHE A 14 -14.08 -4.51 17.73
CA PHE A 14 -13.56 -3.51 18.66
C PHE A 14 -14.33 -2.20 18.60
N LYS A 15 -14.43 -1.53 19.75
CA LYS A 15 -15.06 -0.21 19.89
C LYS A 15 -14.02 0.90 20.06
N GLY A 16 -14.42 2.13 19.75
CA GLY A 16 -13.61 3.36 19.90
C GLY A 16 -12.47 3.48 18.89
N HIS A 17 -11.61 4.48 19.07
CA HIS A 17 -10.48 4.78 18.17
C HIS A 17 -9.27 3.86 18.38
N ALA A 18 -8.44 3.68 17.35
CA ALA A 18 -7.17 2.94 17.39
C ALA A 18 -6.22 3.39 16.27
N GLY A 19 -4.92 3.17 16.47
CA GLY A 19 -3.85 3.42 15.50
C GLY A 19 -3.45 2.18 14.71
N ASP A 20 -4.43 1.32 14.37
CA ASP A 20 -4.21 0.03 13.72
C ASP A 20 -4.27 0.09 12.18
N CYS A 21 -3.83 1.21 11.60
CA CYS A 21 -3.92 1.47 10.15
C CYS A 21 -3.31 0.35 9.30
N VAL A 22 -2.17 -0.21 9.71
CA VAL A 22 -1.53 -1.36 9.04
C VAL A 22 -2.45 -2.58 8.99
N VAL A 23 -3.14 -2.90 10.09
CA VAL A 23 -4.08 -4.03 10.12
C VAL A 23 -5.25 -3.77 9.20
N ARG A 24 -5.84 -2.56 9.25
CA ARG A 24 -6.98 -2.18 8.40
C ARG A 24 -6.60 -2.25 6.92
N ALA A 25 -5.48 -1.65 6.55
CA ALA A 25 -4.99 -1.62 5.18
C ALA A 25 -4.72 -3.04 4.64
N LEU A 26 -4.04 -3.90 5.39
CA LEU A 26 -3.82 -5.31 5.04
C LEU A 26 -5.13 -6.07 4.85
N THR A 27 -6.07 -5.88 5.79
CA THR A 27 -7.37 -6.56 5.77
C THR A 27 -8.13 -6.22 4.47
N ILE A 28 -8.12 -4.94 4.09
CA ILE A 28 -8.77 -4.44 2.89
C ILE A 28 -8.08 -4.95 1.63
N LEU A 29 -6.75 -4.83 1.54
CA LEU A 29 -5.96 -5.25 0.37
C LEU A 29 -6.01 -6.76 0.10
N LEU A 30 -5.93 -7.56 1.17
CA LEU A 30 -5.89 -9.01 1.08
C LEU A 30 -7.29 -9.65 1.12
N ASN A 31 -8.33 -8.84 1.38
CA ASN A 31 -9.70 -9.31 1.60
C ASN A 31 -9.76 -10.44 2.65
N GLU A 32 -8.98 -10.28 3.72
CA GLU A 32 -8.95 -11.21 4.85
C GLU A 32 -9.86 -10.70 5.98
N ASP A 33 -10.12 -11.53 6.99
CA ASP A 33 -10.83 -11.05 8.18
C ASP A 33 -9.91 -10.20 9.08
N TYR A 34 -10.44 -9.07 9.57
CA TYR A 34 -9.69 -8.13 10.42
C TYR A 34 -9.07 -8.82 11.62
N LYS A 35 -9.81 -9.72 12.29
CA LYS A 35 -9.33 -10.36 13.51
C LYS A 35 -8.21 -11.35 13.20
N ALA A 36 -8.24 -11.98 12.03
CA ALA A 36 -7.16 -12.86 11.57
C ALA A 36 -5.86 -12.07 11.35
N ILE A 37 -5.91 -10.95 10.62
CA ILE A 37 -4.74 -10.07 10.43
C ILE A 37 -4.25 -9.51 11.77
N TYR A 38 -5.16 -9.03 12.61
CA TYR A 38 -4.83 -8.49 13.92
C TYR A 38 -4.06 -9.51 14.78
N ASN A 39 -4.57 -10.74 14.87
CA ASN A 39 -3.95 -11.80 15.66
C ASN A 39 -2.61 -12.24 15.03
N PHE A 40 -2.54 -12.32 13.70
CA PHE A 40 -1.29 -12.61 12.99
C PHE A 40 -0.21 -11.58 13.33
N SER A 41 -0.52 -10.29 13.20
CA SER A 41 0.39 -9.20 13.54
C SER A 41 0.78 -9.27 15.02
N HIS A 42 -0.19 -9.38 15.93
CA HIS A 42 0.05 -9.48 17.37
C HIS A 42 1.02 -10.61 17.72
N ASN A 43 0.77 -11.82 17.19
CA ASN A 43 1.60 -12.99 17.46
C ASN A 43 3.02 -12.85 16.89
N ARG A 44 3.19 -12.08 15.80
CA ARG A 44 4.48 -11.87 15.16
C ARG A 44 5.33 -10.82 15.88
N ILE A 45 4.71 -9.73 16.34
CA ILE A 45 5.42 -8.61 16.96
C ILE A 45 5.43 -8.65 18.50
N GLY A 46 4.55 -9.42 19.13
CA GLY A 46 4.45 -9.55 20.59
C GLY A 46 3.71 -8.42 21.30
N HIS A 47 3.24 -7.39 20.58
CA HIS A 47 2.46 -6.27 21.13
C HIS A 47 1.15 -6.07 20.38
N THR A 48 0.25 -5.31 20.98
CA THR A 48 -1.09 -5.06 20.43
C THR A 48 -1.04 -4.11 19.23
N PRO A 49 -1.60 -4.48 18.06
CA PRO A 49 -1.69 -3.57 16.91
C PRO A 49 -2.52 -2.30 17.16
N ARG A 50 -3.33 -2.27 18.23
CA ARG A 50 -4.22 -1.15 18.56
C ARG A 50 -3.48 0.19 18.68
N ASN A 51 -2.22 0.17 19.09
CA ASN A 51 -1.42 1.35 19.39
C ASN A 51 -0.37 1.64 18.31
N GLY A 52 -0.58 1.13 17.09
CA GLY A 52 0.43 1.13 16.05
C GLY A 52 1.22 -0.17 16.04
N LEU A 53 1.95 -0.38 14.94
CA LEU A 53 2.81 -1.52 14.75
C LEU A 53 4.24 -1.02 14.54
N GLU A 54 5.18 -1.61 15.27
CA GLU A 54 6.60 -1.51 14.96
C GLU A 54 6.96 -2.61 13.94
N LYS A 55 8.11 -2.47 13.26
CA LYS A 55 8.61 -3.46 12.29
C LYS A 55 7.56 -3.84 11.24
N VAL A 56 6.84 -2.84 10.75
CA VAL A 56 5.74 -2.99 9.80
C VAL A 56 6.16 -3.77 8.55
N GLN A 57 7.40 -3.59 8.08
CA GLN A 57 7.98 -4.32 6.96
C GLN A 57 7.93 -5.84 7.15
N ASP A 58 8.24 -6.35 8.35
CA ASP A 58 8.24 -7.79 8.64
C ASP A 58 6.85 -8.42 8.53
N ILE A 59 5.80 -7.63 8.75
CA ILE A 59 4.40 -8.06 8.64
C ILE A 59 4.01 -8.14 7.17
N TYR A 60 4.29 -7.10 6.40
CA TYR A 60 3.98 -7.06 4.97
C TYR A 60 4.71 -8.14 4.17
N LEU A 61 6.02 -8.29 4.39
CA LEU A 61 6.81 -9.34 3.75
C LEU A 61 6.26 -10.74 4.07
N ALA A 62 5.87 -10.99 5.33
CA ALA A 62 5.28 -12.26 5.72
C ALA A 62 3.88 -12.51 5.13
N LYS A 63 3.21 -11.46 4.66
CA LYS A 63 1.96 -11.53 3.89
C LYS A 63 2.17 -11.56 2.38
N GLY A 64 3.41 -11.68 1.92
CA GLY A 64 3.75 -11.83 0.50
C GLY A 64 3.73 -10.51 -0.28
N LEU A 65 3.77 -9.38 0.42
CA LEU A 65 3.88 -8.06 -0.20
C LEU A 65 5.34 -7.69 -0.40
N VAL A 66 5.59 -6.86 -1.40
CA VAL A 66 6.89 -6.25 -1.68
C VAL A 66 6.77 -4.74 -1.56
N TYR A 67 7.89 -4.09 -1.22
CA TYR A 67 7.95 -2.64 -1.04
C TYR A 67 8.64 -2.00 -2.23
N GLU A 68 8.08 -0.89 -2.70
CA GLU A 68 8.70 0.00 -3.66
C GLU A 68 8.84 1.38 -3.02
N GLU A 69 10.07 1.86 -2.91
CA GLU A 69 10.36 3.19 -2.38
C GLU A 69 10.15 4.23 -3.49
N ILE A 70 9.55 5.37 -3.14
CA ILE A 70 9.45 6.49 -4.07
C ILE A 70 10.59 7.45 -3.79
N SER A 71 11.49 7.61 -4.75
CA SER A 71 12.53 8.64 -4.69
C SER A 71 12.02 9.98 -5.25
N GLY A 72 11.29 10.76 -4.44
CA GLY A 72 10.85 12.13 -4.82
C GLY A 72 9.51 12.58 -4.26
N CYS A 73 9.15 13.86 -4.48
CA CYS A 73 7.83 14.42 -4.16
C CYS A 73 6.72 13.68 -4.89
N ALA A 74 6.03 12.79 -4.19
CA ALA A 74 4.94 11.99 -4.72
C ALA A 74 3.65 12.77 -5.00
N ASP A 75 3.71 14.10 -5.02
CA ASP A 75 2.56 14.96 -5.30
C ASP A 75 2.01 14.74 -6.72
N ASP A 76 2.82 14.18 -7.63
CA ASP A 76 2.53 14.02 -9.07
C ASP A 76 2.35 12.57 -9.56
N TYR A 77 2.41 11.53 -8.71
CA TYR A 77 2.16 10.18 -9.22
C TYR A 77 0.68 10.03 -9.60
N TYR A 78 0.44 9.79 -10.89
CA TYR A 78 -0.83 9.41 -11.49
C TYR A 78 -1.27 8.02 -10.99
N LEU A 79 -1.46 7.88 -9.68
CA LEU A 79 -2.01 6.67 -9.07
C LEU A 79 -3.43 6.37 -9.55
N ASP A 80 -4.09 7.37 -10.15
CA ASP A 80 -5.36 7.19 -10.86
C ASP A 80 -5.24 6.26 -12.10
N GLU A 81 -4.02 6.00 -12.60
CA GLU A 81 -3.76 5.12 -13.75
C GLU A 81 -3.35 3.69 -13.35
N VAL A 82 -3.11 3.44 -12.05
CA VAL A 82 -2.74 2.12 -11.56
C VAL A 82 -3.95 1.19 -11.63
N SER A 83 -3.80 0.02 -12.26
CA SER A 83 -4.93 -0.90 -12.48
C SER A 83 -5.12 -1.95 -11.38
N PHE A 84 -4.18 -2.03 -10.45
CA PHE A 84 -4.16 -3.00 -9.35
C PHE A 84 -4.29 -2.33 -7.97
N ASP A 85 -4.49 -3.18 -6.96
CA ASP A 85 -4.68 -2.76 -5.58
C ASP A 85 -3.35 -2.69 -4.82
N PHE A 86 -3.17 -1.68 -3.99
CA PHE A 86 -1.91 -1.47 -3.25
C PHE A 86 -2.14 -0.78 -1.90
N ILE A 87 -1.10 -0.70 -1.08
CA ILE A 87 -1.08 0.11 0.14
C ILE A 87 -0.06 1.23 -0.03
N VAL A 88 -0.45 2.45 0.30
CA VAL A 88 0.45 3.61 0.32
C VAL A 88 1.06 3.75 1.71
N GLN A 89 2.37 3.92 1.77
CA GLN A 89 3.12 4.20 2.99
C GLN A 89 3.39 5.69 3.13
N TYR A 90 3.10 6.23 4.32
CA TYR A 90 3.52 7.54 4.80
C TYR A 90 4.32 7.37 6.08
N ARG A 91 4.99 8.43 6.56
CA ARG A 91 5.81 8.39 7.78
C ARG A 91 5.15 7.70 8.97
N ASP A 92 3.91 8.07 9.27
CA ASP A 92 3.19 7.63 10.48
C ASP A 92 1.82 7.01 10.18
N HIS A 93 1.54 6.69 8.90
CA HIS A 93 0.23 6.20 8.49
C HIS A 93 0.27 5.38 7.20
N VAL A 94 -0.75 4.56 6.98
CA VAL A 94 -0.93 3.78 5.75
C VAL A 94 -2.42 3.66 5.40
N HIS A 95 -2.73 3.53 4.12
CA HIS A 95 -4.07 3.16 3.65
C HIS A 95 -4.02 2.27 2.42
N ALA A 96 -5.09 1.51 2.20
CA ALA A 96 -5.25 0.69 1.01
C ALA A 96 -5.94 1.49 -0.10
N VAL A 97 -5.44 1.38 -1.32
CA VAL A 97 -6.09 1.86 -2.53
C VAL A 97 -6.60 0.64 -3.29
N ILE A 98 -7.92 0.57 -3.44
CA ILE A 98 -8.61 -0.53 -4.14
C ILE A 98 -9.33 0.07 -5.33
N LYS A 99 -8.99 -0.34 -6.55
CA LYS A 99 -9.60 0.20 -7.79
C LYS A 99 -9.67 1.73 -7.82
N ASN A 100 -8.56 2.40 -7.50
CA ASN A 100 -8.44 3.87 -7.45
C ASN A 100 -9.32 4.58 -6.40
N VAL A 101 -9.84 3.82 -5.43
CA VAL A 101 -10.55 4.33 -4.26
C VAL A 101 -9.68 4.17 -3.02
N ILE A 102 -9.44 5.29 -2.33
CA ILE A 102 -8.77 5.31 -1.02
C ILE A 102 -9.72 4.69 0.00
N ASN A 103 -9.24 3.69 0.73
CA ASN A 103 -9.99 3.00 1.78
C ASN A 103 -9.28 3.20 3.13
N ASP A 104 -9.84 4.08 3.97
CA ASP A 104 -9.28 4.38 5.28
C ASP A 104 -10.31 5.03 6.22
N THR A 105 -9.92 5.30 7.46
CA THR A 105 -10.69 6.08 8.43
C THR A 105 -10.20 7.54 8.56
N HIS A 106 -9.07 7.90 7.94
CA HIS A 106 -8.53 9.26 7.90
C HIS A 106 -8.53 9.76 6.44
N GLN A 107 -8.87 11.02 6.21
CA GLN A 107 -8.98 11.54 4.84
C GLN A 107 -7.63 12.08 4.34
N LYS A 108 -7.44 12.12 3.03
CA LYS A 108 -6.16 12.47 2.38
C LYS A 108 -5.57 13.81 2.84
N SER A 109 -6.39 14.78 3.24
CA SER A 109 -5.95 16.07 3.78
C SER A 109 -5.07 15.95 5.04
N ASP A 110 -5.11 14.80 5.69
CA ASP A 110 -4.46 14.57 6.98
C ASP A 110 -3.05 13.97 6.81
N PHE A 111 -2.60 13.71 5.58
CA PHE A 111 -1.35 12.97 5.31
C PHE A 111 -0.27 13.82 4.65
N TYR A 112 0.98 13.46 4.95
CA TYR A 112 2.18 13.95 4.28
C TYR A 112 2.33 13.35 2.88
N GLN A 113 3.44 13.67 2.22
CA GLN A 113 3.92 13.02 1.01
C GLN A 113 4.08 11.50 1.20
N ALA A 114 3.71 10.71 0.20
CA ALA A 114 3.92 9.27 0.21
C ALA A 114 5.43 8.93 0.16
N GLU A 115 5.83 7.91 0.93
CA GLU A 115 7.21 7.41 1.02
C GLU A 115 7.42 6.16 0.16
N GLY A 116 6.34 5.43 -0.16
CA GLY A 116 6.41 4.23 -0.97
C GLY A 116 5.10 3.47 -1.07
N PHE A 117 5.16 2.31 -1.71
CA PHE A 117 4.02 1.42 -1.96
C PHE A 117 4.32 0.00 -1.48
N TRP A 118 3.30 -0.65 -0.94
CA TRP A 118 3.28 -2.09 -0.72
C TRP A 118 2.32 -2.75 -1.71
N VAL A 119 2.84 -3.66 -2.50
CA VAL A 119 2.09 -4.34 -3.57
C VAL A 119 2.24 -5.85 -3.48
N LYS A 120 1.25 -6.59 -3.99
CA LYS A 120 1.40 -8.04 -4.12
C LYS A 120 2.51 -8.29 -5.12
N LYS A 121 3.35 -9.30 -4.85
CA LYS A 121 4.49 -9.62 -5.71
C LYS A 121 4.11 -9.84 -7.19
N ALA A 122 2.92 -10.34 -7.46
CA ALA A 122 2.42 -10.56 -8.82
C ALA A 122 2.19 -9.25 -9.61
N ASP A 123 1.93 -8.14 -8.92
CA ASP A 123 1.56 -6.84 -9.50
C ASP A 123 2.76 -5.88 -9.57
N TYR A 124 3.93 -6.31 -9.06
CA TYR A 124 5.10 -5.43 -8.90
C TYR A 124 5.67 -4.90 -10.22
N GLU A 125 5.78 -5.75 -11.26
CA GLU A 125 6.27 -5.31 -12.57
C GLU A 125 5.33 -4.31 -13.25
N GLU A 126 4.03 -4.40 -12.97
CA GLU A 126 3.06 -3.43 -13.48
C GLU A 126 3.21 -2.08 -12.75
N LEU A 127 3.44 -2.11 -11.43
CA LEU A 127 3.75 -0.90 -10.67
C LEU A 127 4.92 -0.15 -11.28
N LEU A 128 6.05 -0.82 -11.48
CA LEU A 128 7.27 -0.19 -12.00
C LEU A 128 7.05 0.53 -13.33
N LYS A 129 6.23 -0.04 -14.23
CA LYS A 129 5.89 0.60 -15.52
C LYS A 129 5.07 1.87 -15.37
N VAL A 130 4.22 1.96 -14.35
CA VAL A 130 3.40 3.14 -14.09
C VAL A 130 4.21 4.23 -13.37
N ILE A 131 5.03 3.85 -12.40
CA ILE A 131 5.77 4.83 -11.58
C ILE A 131 7.09 5.28 -12.24
N TYR A 132 7.72 4.43 -13.05
CA TYR A 132 8.96 4.71 -13.77
C TYR A 132 8.81 4.43 -15.28
N PRO A 133 7.89 5.13 -15.97
CA PRO A 133 7.61 4.84 -17.37
C PRO A 133 8.87 5.00 -18.25
N ASN A 134 9.66 6.06 -18.04
CA ASN A 134 10.82 6.35 -18.89
C ASN A 134 11.98 5.36 -18.72
N GLU A 135 12.14 4.72 -17.54
CA GLU A 135 13.22 3.75 -17.31
C GLU A 135 12.91 2.38 -17.94
N TYR A 136 11.62 2.05 -18.06
CA TYR A 136 11.19 0.76 -18.61
C TYR A 136 11.09 0.75 -20.15
N TYR A 137 10.94 1.92 -20.79
CA TYR A 137 10.84 2.04 -22.26
C TYR A 137 12.19 2.22 -22.98
N GLU A 138 13.31 2.38 -22.26
CA GLU A 138 14.63 2.52 -22.90
C GLU A 138 15.24 1.17 -23.35
N ASP A 139 14.88 0.05 -22.71
CA ASP A 139 15.39 -1.29 -23.08
C ASP A 139 14.72 -1.90 -24.33
N ASP A 140 13.57 -1.38 -24.76
CA ASP A 140 12.86 -1.83 -25.97
C ASP A 140 13.28 -1.08 -27.25
N LYS A 141 14.23 -0.14 -27.15
CA LYS A 141 14.93 0.36 -28.34
C LYS A 141 16.01 -0.62 -28.73
N VAL A 142 15.61 -1.70 -29.40
CA VAL A 142 16.50 -2.40 -30.32
C VAL A 142 17.01 -1.35 -31.30
N ASP A 143 18.29 -1.02 -31.17
CA ASP A 143 19.06 -0.22 -32.11
C ASP A 143 18.88 -0.78 -33.53
N ASP A 144 17.92 -0.25 -34.28
CA ASP A 144 17.87 -0.39 -35.72
C ASP A 144 18.93 0.53 -36.34
N TYR A 145 20.19 0.14 -36.17
CA TYR A 145 21.27 0.55 -37.07
C TYR A 145 21.39 -0.51 -38.17
N SER A 146 20.33 -0.72 -38.94
CA SER A 146 20.39 -1.44 -40.20
C SER A 146 19.62 -0.71 -41.29
N LEU A 147 20.15 0.45 -41.73
CA LEU A 147 20.06 1.03 -43.08
C LEU A 147 20.40 2.52 -42.98
N ILE A 148 21.63 2.92 -43.32
CA ILE A 148 22.04 3.76 -44.48
C ILE A 148 23.54 3.55 -44.70
#